data_AF-A0AAD6DRU8-F1
#
_entry.id   AF-A0AAD6DRU8-F1
#
_cell.length_a   1.000
_cell.length_b   1.000
_cell.length_c   1.000
_cell.angle_alpha   90.00
_cell.angle_beta   90.00
_cell.angle_gamma   90.00
#
_symmetry.space_group_name_H-M   'P 1'
#
loop_
_entity.id
_entity.type
_entity.pdbx_description
1 polymer ?
#
loop_
_entity_poly.entity_id
_entity_poly.type
_entity_poly.pdbx_seq_one_letter_code
_entity_poly.pdbx_strand_id
1 'polypeptide(L)'
;MVMSMFHGVYDGTQLNFLFDAVLAEYAKPGSPPPIDLLPIRTAVELNFSYDWIKTVMYWAGRLAGVPGSRLGNRQPVPRALLPNAAPGFTETHMRSVSVKASLTMRQLFKAAQAMSTNMLTVAEAAWASVLAQTFADTVRADTIAGNNSFDVQFGTVLNGRRHQDALRCMAPMLAALP
;
A
#
# COMPACT_ATOMS: atom_id res chain seq x y z
N MET A 1 -10.94 18.11 -16.79
CA MET A 1 -11.13 18.73 -15.46
C MET A 1 -9.92 18.34 -14.61
N VAL A 2 -9.32 19.29 -13.89
CA VAL A 2 -8.27 19.03 -12.90
C VAL A 2 -8.79 19.48 -11.54
N MET A 3 -8.75 18.60 -10.55
CA MET A 3 -9.20 18.89 -9.18
C MET A 3 -8.03 18.64 -8.22
N SER A 4 -7.72 19.63 -7.40
CA SER A 4 -6.71 19.53 -6.35
C SER A 4 -7.40 19.47 -4.99
N MET A 5 -7.10 18.43 -4.21
CA MET A 5 -7.70 18.19 -2.91
C MET A 5 -6.63 17.94 -1.86
N PHE A 6 -6.89 18.38 -0.63
CA PHE A 6 -6.06 18.04 0.51
C PHE A 6 -6.26 16.57 0.91
N HIS A 7 -5.20 15.79 1.08
CA HIS A 7 -5.31 14.36 1.41
C HIS A 7 -6.03 14.11 2.76
N GLY A 8 -6.09 15.11 3.66
CA GLY A 8 -6.86 15.00 4.90
C GLY A 8 -8.38 14.91 4.73
N VAL A 9 -8.92 15.00 3.51
CA VAL A 9 -10.36 14.84 3.24
C VAL A 9 -10.70 13.61 2.38
N TYR A 10 -9.71 12.85 1.91
CA TYR A 10 -9.95 11.67 1.08
C TYR A 10 -8.87 10.59 1.23
N ASP A 11 -9.19 9.35 0.84
CA ASP A 11 -8.24 8.28 0.58
C ASP A 11 -8.63 7.48 -0.67
N GLY A 12 -7.86 6.43 -0.99
CA GLY A 12 -8.07 5.62 -2.20
C GLY A 12 -9.44 4.93 -2.28
N THR A 13 -10.10 4.65 -1.16
CA THR A 13 -11.46 4.06 -1.17
C THR A 13 -12.49 5.11 -1.57
N GLN A 14 -12.31 6.35 -1.12
CA GLN A 14 -13.25 7.46 -1.30
C GLN A 14 -13.19 8.11 -2.67
N LEU A 15 -12.08 7.98 -3.37
CA LEU A 15 -11.98 8.47 -4.75
C LEU A 15 -13.09 7.87 -5.63
N ASN A 16 -13.45 6.60 -5.42
CA ASN A 16 -14.56 5.97 -6.14
C ASN A 16 -15.90 6.67 -5.84
N PHE A 17 -16.20 6.99 -4.58
CA PHE A 17 -17.45 7.69 -4.22
C PHE A 17 -17.51 9.09 -4.82
N LEU A 18 -16.37 9.80 -4.86
CA LEU A 18 -16.28 11.09 -5.51
C LEU A 18 -16.54 10.97 -7.02
N PHE A 19 -15.93 9.99 -7.69
CA PHE A 19 -16.19 9.74 -9.12
C PHE A 19 -17.65 9.38 -9.38
N ASP A 20 -18.24 8.51 -8.57
CA ASP A 20 -19.63 8.09 -8.71
C ASP A 20 -20.60 9.27 -8.53
N ALA A 21 -20.37 10.13 -7.54
CA ALA A 21 -21.17 11.33 -7.32
C ALA A 21 -21.05 12.34 -8.47
N VAL A 22 -19.84 12.55 -9.00
CA VAL A 22 -19.62 13.42 -10.17
C VAL A 22 -20.32 12.85 -11.39
N LEU A 23 -20.21 11.54 -11.66
CA LEU A 23 -20.88 10.89 -12.77
C LEU A 23 -22.41 10.98 -12.67
N ALA A 24 -22.96 10.81 -11.46
CA ALA A 24 -24.39 10.96 -11.21
C ALA A 24 -24.88 12.39 -11.51
N GLU A 25 -24.13 13.40 -11.07
CA GLU A 25 -24.45 14.81 -11.33
C GLU A 25 -24.43 15.14 -12.84
N TYR A 26 -23.44 14.63 -13.58
CA TYR A 26 -23.38 14.80 -15.03
C TYR A 26 -24.53 14.07 -15.76
N ALA A 27 -24.95 12.91 -15.28
CA ALA A 27 -26.04 12.14 -15.87
C ALA A 27 -27.42 12.77 -15.58
N LYS A 28 -27.62 13.25 -14.36
CA LYS A 28 -28.85 13.89 -13.90
C LYS A 28 -28.51 14.98 -12.86
N PRO A 29 -28.48 16.26 -13.26
CA PRO A 29 -28.16 17.35 -12.36
C PRO A 29 -29.07 17.39 -11.12
N GLY A 30 -28.48 17.62 -9.95
CA GLY A 30 -29.15 17.62 -8.66
C GLY A 30 -29.51 16.24 -8.12
N SER A 31 -28.98 15.16 -8.70
CA SER A 31 -29.17 13.81 -8.14
C SER A 31 -28.33 13.61 -6.87
N PRO A 32 -28.86 12.91 -5.86
CA PRO A 32 -28.08 12.60 -4.67
C PRO A 32 -26.94 11.62 -5.02
N PRO A 33 -25.82 11.64 -4.27
CA PRO A 33 -24.79 10.62 -4.41
C PRO A 33 -25.37 9.21 -4.27
N PRO A 34 -24.83 8.21 -4.99
CA PRO A 34 -25.38 6.86 -5.01
C PRO A 34 -25.18 6.06 -3.71
N ILE A 35 -24.47 6.63 -2.74
CA ILE A 35 -24.18 6.00 -1.45
C ILE A 35 -24.62 6.91 -0.30
N ASP A 36 -25.29 6.31 0.69
CA ASP A 36 -25.57 6.96 1.97
C ASP A 36 -24.29 7.01 2.80
N LEU A 37 -23.76 8.23 3.00
CA LEU A 37 -22.49 8.45 3.66
C LEU A 37 -22.61 8.36 5.18
N LEU A 38 -21.68 7.63 5.80
CA LEU A 38 -21.58 7.59 7.26
C LEU A 38 -21.00 8.93 7.77
N PRO A 39 -21.62 9.59 8.76
CA PRO A 39 -21.05 10.78 9.38
C PRO A 39 -19.66 10.51 9.97
N ILE A 40 -18.72 11.44 9.78
CA ILE A 40 -17.35 11.31 10.27
C ILE A 40 -17.28 11.07 11.78
N ARG A 41 -18.17 11.70 12.56
CA ARG A 41 -18.26 11.50 14.00
C ARG A 41 -18.55 10.04 14.36
N THR A 42 -19.50 9.41 13.67
CA THR A 42 -19.82 7.99 13.85
C THR A 42 -18.64 7.11 13.45
N ALA A 43 -17.94 7.43 12.37
CA ALA A 43 -16.74 6.70 11.97
C ALA A 43 -15.60 6.79 13.01
N VAL A 44 -15.43 7.95 13.64
CA VAL A 44 -14.48 8.17 14.73
C VAL A 44 -14.86 7.36 15.96
N GLU A 45 -16.14 7.38 16.36
CA GLU A 45 -16.65 6.57 17.48
C GLU A 45 -16.43 5.07 17.25
N LEU A 46 -16.71 4.59 16.02
CA LEU A 46 -16.41 3.21 15.64
C LEU A 46 -14.91 2.90 15.75
N ASN A 47 -14.03 3.80 15.32
CA ASN A 47 -12.58 3.59 15.44
C ASN A 47 -12.08 3.59 16.89
N PHE A 48 -12.70 4.33 17.80
CA PHE A 48 -12.36 4.33 19.23
C PHE A 48 -12.99 3.18 20.01
N SER A 49 -13.97 2.48 19.45
CA SER A 49 -14.61 1.33 20.09
C SER A 49 -13.70 0.09 20.23
N TYR A 50 -12.55 0.08 19.54
CA TYR A 50 -11.63 -1.06 19.56
C TYR A 50 -10.67 -1.04 20.75
N ASP A 51 -10.16 -2.22 21.08
CA ASP A 51 -9.14 -2.42 22.11
C ASP A 51 -7.77 -1.90 21.63
N TRP A 52 -7.57 -0.60 21.79
CA TRP A 52 -6.32 0.07 21.46
C TRP A 52 -5.18 -0.39 22.38
N ILE A 53 -5.48 -0.81 23.61
CA ILE A 53 -4.48 -1.31 24.57
C ILE A 53 -3.85 -2.60 24.04
N LYS A 54 -4.67 -3.59 23.65
CA LYS A 54 -4.14 -4.82 23.02
C LYS A 54 -3.36 -4.53 21.75
N THR A 55 -3.83 -3.58 20.95
CA THR A 55 -3.14 -3.18 19.71
C THR A 55 -1.76 -2.59 20.01
N VAL A 56 -1.66 -1.69 20.98
CA VAL A 56 -0.37 -1.09 21.40
C VAL A 56 0.55 -2.14 21.98
N MET A 57 0.06 -3.03 22.86
CA MET A 57 0.88 -4.10 23.44
C MET A 57 1.39 -5.08 22.39
N TYR A 58 0.56 -5.43 21.41
CA TYR A 58 0.99 -6.25 20.27
C TYR A 58 2.16 -5.60 19.52
N TRP A 59 2.04 -4.33 19.14
CA TRP A 59 3.10 -3.64 18.39
C TRP A 59 4.35 -3.38 19.22
N ALA A 60 4.18 -3.04 20.51
CA ALA A 60 5.31 -2.87 21.43
C ALA A 60 6.12 -4.17 21.56
N GLY A 61 5.45 -5.32 21.71
CA GLY A 61 6.11 -6.62 21.73
C GLY A 61 6.75 -6.99 20.38
N ARG A 62 6.07 -6.69 19.26
CA ARG A 62 6.54 -7.04 17.92
C ARG A 62 7.76 -6.22 17.48
N LEU A 63 7.85 -4.97 17.91
CA LEU A 63 8.91 -4.03 17.52
C LEU A 63 10.00 -3.87 18.61
N ALA A 64 9.85 -4.52 19.76
CA ALA A 64 10.86 -4.50 20.81
C ALA A 64 12.19 -5.05 20.29
N GLY A 65 13.25 -4.23 20.33
CA GLY A 65 14.58 -4.61 19.87
C GLY A 65 14.73 -4.72 18.35
N VAL A 66 13.69 -4.42 17.57
CA VAL A 66 13.78 -4.38 16.11
C VAL A 66 14.49 -3.09 15.70
N PRO A 67 15.63 -3.16 14.98
CA PRO A 67 16.34 -1.96 14.53
C PRO A 67 15.47 -1.21 13.53
N GLY A 68 15.62 0.12 13.42
CA GLY A 68 14.89 0.90 12.42
C GLY A 68 15.20 0.45 10.98
N SER A 69 14.27 0.74 10.06
CA SER A 69 14.42 0.41 8.64
C SER A 69 15.72 0.95 8.06
N ARG A 70 16.40 0.11 7.27
CA ARG A 70 17.66 0.44 6.60
C ARG A 70 17.51 0.18 5.12
N LEU A 71 18.03 1.11 4.32
CA LEU A 71 18.29 0.91 2.90
C LEU A 71 19.79 0.76 2.72
N GLY A 72 20.23 -0.22 1.92
CA GLY A 72 21.64 -0.32 1.57
C GLY A 72 22.08 0.77 0.60
N ASN A 73 23.39 0.90 0.41
CA ASN A 73 23.98 1.98 -0.42
C ASN A 73 23.96 1.68 -1.93
N ARG A 74 23.49 0.50 -2.35
CA ARG A 74 23.40 0.13 -3.77
C ARG A 74 22.02 0.47 -4.32
N GLN A 75 21.98 0.80 -5.60
CA GLN A 75 20.72 0.90 -6.33
C GLN A 75 20.28 -0.51 -6.74
N PRO A 76 18.98 -0.86 -6.63
CA PRO A 76 18.49 -2.10 -7.20
C PRO A 76 18.79 -2.13 -8.70
N VAL A 77 19.38 -3.23 -9.17
CA VAL A 77 19.67 -3.42 -10.59
C VAL A 77 18.53 -4.24 -11.18
N PRO A 78 17.65 -3.67 -12.02
CA PRO A 78 16.65 -4.47 -12.70
C PRO A 78 17.41 -5.50 -13.56
N ARG A 79 17.23 -6.80 -13.26
CA ARG A 79 17.86 -7.90 -14.03
C ARG A 79 17.56 -7.82 -15.54
N ALA A 80 16.51 -7.10 -15.90
CA ALA A 80 16.31 -6.58 -17.24
C ALA A 80 15.61 -5.21 -17.13
N LEU A 81 16.34 -4.11 -17.35
CA LEU A 81 15.67 -2.97 -17.97
C LEU A 81 15.29 -3.48 -19.35
N LEU A 82 14.00 -3.77 -19.57
CA LEU A 82 13.56 -4.13 -20.91
C LEU A 82 14.04 -3.03 -21.87
N PRO A 83 14.47 -3.36 -23.10
CA PRO A 83 14.93 -2.36 -24.08
C PRO A 83 13.95 -1.19 -24.29
N ASN A 84 12.67 -1.40 -23.96
CA ASN A 84 11.57 -0.46 -24.11
C ASN A 84 11.11 0.18 -22.78
N ALA A 85 11.92 0.11 -21.72
CA ALA A 85 11.62 0.81 -20.47
C ALA A 85 11.67 2.32 -20.73
N ALA A 86 10.51 2.94 -20.91
CA ALA A 86 10.41 4.38 -21.06
C ALA A 86 10.66 5.05 -19.70
N PRO A 87 11.59 6.03 -19.61
CA PRO A 87 11.69 6.85 -18.42
C PRO A 87 10.35 7.57 -18.22
N GLY A 88 9.75 7.42 -17.04
CA GLY A 88 8.56 8.18 -16.66
C GLY A 88 8.83 9.69 -16.64
N PHE A 89 7.74 10.47 -16.58
CA PHE A 89 7.75 11.94 -16.55
C PHE A 89 8.88 12.50 -15.67
N THR A 90 9.76 13.31 -16.28
CA THR A 90 10.98 13.87 -15.66
C THR A 90 10.73 15.14 -14.86
N GLU A 91 9.56 15.77 -15.00
CA GLU A 91 9.22 17.07 -14.40
C GLU A 91 8.87 17.00 -12.90
N THR A 92 8.83 15.80 -12.32
CA THR A 92 8.64 15.62 -10.87
C THR A 92 9.77 14.78 -10.29
N HIS A 93 9.93 14.77 -8.97
CA HIS A 93 10.79 13.79 -8.29
C HIS A 93 10.27 12.35 -8.40
N MET A 94 9.08 12.14 -8.96
CA MET A 94 8.56 10.81 -9.24
C MET A 94 9.16 10.24 -10.51
N ARG A 95 9.39 8.93 -10.51
CA ARG A 95 9.78 8.16 -11.68
C ARG A 95 8.76 7.07 -11.86
N SER A 96 8.33 6.87 -13.10
CA SER A 96 7.50 5.72 -13.49
C SER A 96 8.34 4.79 -14.34
N VAL A 97 8.18 3.50 -14.13
CA VAL A 97 8.78 2.45 -14.96
C VAL A 97 7.64 1.51 -15.35
N SER A 98 7.49 1.27 -16.64
CA SER A 98 6.51 0.33 -17.18
C SER A 98 7.22 -0.82 -17.87
N VAL A 99 6.81 -2.04 -17.54
CA VAL A 99 7.38 -3.28 -18.04
C VAL A 99 6.22 -4.18 -18.43
N LYS A 100 6.30 -4.82 -19.60
CA LYS A 100 5.31 -5.81 -20.01
C LYS A 100 5.45 -7.04 -19.11
N ALA A 101 4.46 -7.30 -18.27
CA ALA A 101 4.43 -8.47 -17.42
C ALA A 101 4.35 -9.75 -18.26
N SER A 102 5.06 -10.80 -17.84
CA SER A 102 4.98 -12.14 -18.42
C SER A 102 3.71 -12.90 -18.01
N LEU A 103 3.02 -12.42 -16.97
CA LEU A 103 1.79 -12.99 -16.43
C LEU A 103 0.66 -11.97 -16.52
N THR A 104 -0.54 -12.45 -16.84
CA THR A 104 -1.77 -11.67 -16.71
C THR A 104 -2.18 -11.54 -15.24
N MET A 105 -2.98 -10.52 -14.92
CA MET A 105 -3.57 -10.36 -13.58
C MET A 105 -4.35 -11.59 -13.12
N ARG A 106 -5.06 -12.27 -14.04
CA ARG A 106 -5.80 -13.50 -13.74
C ARG A 106 -4.88 -14.66 -13.37
N GLN A 107 -3.76 -14.80 -14.07
CA GLN A 107 -2.75 -15.82 -13.74
C GLN A 107 -2.10 -15.53 -12.39
N LEU A 108 -1.74 -14.28 -12.14
CA LEU A 108 -1.16 -13.86 -10.86
C LEU A 108 -2.11 -14.13 -9.69
N PHE A 109 -3.40 -13.80 -9.83
CA PHE A 109 -4.42 -14.07 -8.83
C PHE A 109 -4.54 -15.57 -8.52
N LYS A 110 -4.61 -16.42 -9.55
CA LYS A 110 -4.66 -17.87 -9.39
C LYS A 110 -3.41 -18.43 -8.71
N ALA A 111 -2.23 -17.91 -9.05
CA ALA A 111 -0.97 -18.33 -8.43
C ALA A 111 -0.92 -17.94 -6.94
N ALA A 112 -1.33 -16.72 -6.60
CA ALA A 112 -1.45 -16.29 -5.20
C ALA A 112 -2.41 -17.20 -4.41
N GLN A 113 -3.58 -17.50 -4.99
CA GLN A 113 -4.55 -18.42 -4.39
C GLN A 113 -3.97 -19.82 -4.19
N ALA A 114 -3.25 -20.37 -5.17
CA ALA A 114 -2.62 -21.68 -5.07
C ALA A 114 -1.56 -21.76 -3.95
N MET A 115 -0.91 -20.64 -3.62
CA MET A 115 0.02 -20.52 -2.49
C MET A 115 -0.67 -20.16 -1.17
N SER A 116 -2.01 -20.16 -1.10
CA SER A 116 -2.79 -19.71 0.07
C SER A 116 -2.42 -18.29 0.54
N THR A 117 -2.12 -17.41 -0.41
CA THR A 117 -1.80 -16.00 -0.15
C THR A 117 -2.67 -15.06 -0.99
N ASN A 118 -2.45 -13.75 -0.86
CA ASN A 118 -3.13 -12.73 -1.63
C ASN A 118 -2.14 -11.96 -2.53
N MET A 119 -2.68 -11.16 -3.46
CA MET A 119 -1.86 -10.40 -4.41
C MET A 119 -0.98 -9.34 -3.74
N LEU A 120 -1.45 -8.74 -2.63
CA LEU A 120 -0.69 -7.75 -1.89
C LEU A 120 0.57 -8.37 -1.30
N THR A 121 0.46 -9.53 -0.65
CA THR A 121 1.60 -10.25 -0.08
C THR A 121 2.62 -10.65 -1.14
N VAL A 122 2.18 -11.02 -2.35
CA VAL A 122 3.08 -11.29 -3.47
C VAL A 122 3.84 -10.02 -3.90
N ALA A 123 3.14 -8.88 -3.97
CA ALA A 123 3.76 -7.60 -4.29
C ALA A 123 4.74 -7.13 -3.21
N GLU A 124 4.38 -7.29 -1.93
CA GLU A 124 5.23 -6.98 -0.77
C GLU A 124 6.50 -7.86 -0.75
N ALA A 125 6.39 -9.15 -1.05
CA ALA A 125 7.56 -10.04 -1.17
C ALA A 125 8.46 -9.67 -2.36
N ALA A 126 7.87 -9.29 -3.50
CA ALA A 126 8.62 -8.80 -4.64
C ALA A 126 9.35 -7.49 -4.30
N TRP A 127 8.69 -6.57 -3.59
CA TRP A 127 9.29 -5.32 -3.13
C TRP A 127 10.41 -5.55 -2.12
N ALA A 128 10.22 -6.45 -1.15
CA ALA A 128 11.26 -6.88 -0.23
C ALA A 128 12.50 -7.42 -0.97
N SER A 129 12.29 -8.18 -2.05
CA SER A 129 13.36 -8.70 -2.90
C SER A 129 14.11 -7.60 -3.68
N VAL A 130 13.43 -6.50 -4.03
CA VAL A 130 14.05 -5.32 -4.63
C VAL A 130 14.88 -4.57 -3.59
N LEU A 131 14.32 -4.30 -2.41
CA LEU A 131 15.03 -3.67 -1.30
C LEU A 131 16.25 -4.47 -0.88
N ALA A 132 16.17 -5.80 -0.89
CA ALA A 132 17.29 -6.66 -0.54
C ALA A 132 18.51 -6.47 -1.46
N GLN A 133 18.31 -6.07 -2.72
CA GLN A 133 19.40 -5.82 -3.68
C GLN A 133 20.19 -4.54 -3.38
N THR A 134 19.67 -3.67 -2.50
CA THR A 134 20.38 -2.46 -2.09
C THR A 134 21.57 -2.75 -1.18
N PHE A 135 21.62 -3.94 -0.58
CA PHE A 135 22.69 -4.39 0.31
C PHE A 135 23.81 -5.10 -0.44
N ALA A 136 25.00 -5.14 0.19
CA ALA A 136 26.16 -5.80 -0.40
C ALA A 136 25.99 -7.32 -0.50
N ASP A 137 26.57 -7.92 -1.54
CA ASP A 137 26.50 -9.38 -1.74
C ASP A 137 27.14 -10.14 -0.58
N THR A 138 28.16 -9.57 0.05
CA THR A 138 28.80 -10.11 1.25
C THR A 138 27.82 -10.20 2.42
N VAL A 139 27.02 -9.16 2.67
CA VAL A 139 25.98 -9.15 3.71
C VAL A 139 24.95 -10.25 3.44
N ARG A 140 24.53 -10.42 2.18
CA ARG A 140 23.60 -11.48 1.79
C ARG A 140 24.22 -12.87 1.93
N ALA A 141 25.48 -13.04 1.53
CA ALA A 141 26.22 -14.30 1.63
C ALA A 141 26.45 -14.70 3.10
N ASP A 142 26.83 -13.75 3.95
CA ASP A 142 27.00 -13.95 5.40
C ASP A 142 25.69 -14.38 6.05
N THR A 143 24.57 -13.86 5.57
CA THR A 143 23.24 -14.28 6.06
C THR A 143 22.91 -15.70 5.65
N ILE A 144 23.14 -16.06 4.38
CA ILE A 144 22.94 -17.43 3.89
C ILE A 144 23.85 -18.41 4.66
N ALA A 145 25.06 -17.97 5.01
CA ALA A 145 26.00 -18.73 5.84
C ALA A 145 25.62 -18.78 7.34
N GLY A 146 24.56 -18.08 7.76
CA GLY A 146 24.10 -18.04 9.16
C GLY A 146 24.93 -17.15 10.09
N ASN A 147 25.84 -16.35 9.53
CA ASN A 147 26.74 -15.48 10.29
C ASN A 147 26.07 -14.19 10.76
N ASN A 148 25.01 -13.74 10.08
CA ASN A 148 24.25 -12.53 10.41
C ASN A 148 22.76 -12.69 10.05
N SER A 149 21.87 -11.95 10.70
CA SER A 149 20.48 -11.82 10.26
C SER A 149 20.35 -10.75 9.17
N PHE A 150 19.45 -11.00 8.21
CA PHE A 150 19.12 -10.05 7.14
C PHE A 150 17.62 -9.90 7.06
N ASP A 151 17.16 -8.77 7.55
CA ASP A 151 15.76 -8.41 7.56
C ASP A 151 15.56 -7.15 6.71
N VAL A 152 14.47 -7.13 5.94
CA VAL A 152 14.03 -5.97 5.18
C VAL A 152 12.78 -5.44 5.86
N GLN A 153 12.74 -4.13 6.12
CA GLN A 153 11.60 -3.43 6.72
C GLN A 153 11.14 -2.31 5.79
N PHE A 154 9.83 -2.21 5.58
CA PHE A 154 9.23 -1.16 4.76
C PHE A 154 7.78 -0.94 5.18
N GLY A 155 7.36 0.32 5.13
CA GLY A 155 5.99 0.66 5.43
C GLY A 155 5.01 0.17 4.35
N THR A 156 3.84 -0.29 4.77
CA THR A 156 2.68 -0.56 3.93
C THR A 156 1.48 0.26 4.42
N VAL A 157 0.57 0.62 3.52
CA VAL A 157 -0.65 1.36 3.86
C VAL A 157 -1.84 0.46 3.56
N LEU A 158 -2.58 0.14 4.61
CA LEU A 158 -3.79 -0.66 4.55
C LEU A 158 -5.02 0.21 4.75
N ASN A 159 -6.18 -0.32 4.35
CA ASN A 159 -7.46 0.26 4.73
C ASN A 159 -7.61 0.20 6.26
N GLY A 160 -7.76 1.35 6.89
CA GLY A 160 -7.94 1.49 8.34
C GLY A 160 -9.39 1.31 8.80
N ARG A 161 -10.32 1.08 7.87
CA ARG A 161 -11.75 0.87 8.18
C ARG A 161 -11.96 -0.53 8.72
N ARG A 162 -12.02 -0.63 10.04
CA ARG A 162 -12.18 -1.90 10.77
C ARG A 162 -13.64 -2.30 10.97
N HIS A 163 -14.57 -1.35 10.82
CA HIS A 163 -16.02 -1.60 10.84
C HIS A 163 -16.59 -1.52 9.42
N GLN A 164 -17.55 -2.38 9.08
CA GLN A 164 -18.15 -2.40 7.75
C GLN A 164 -18.82 -1.05 7.40
N ASP A 165 -19.52 -0.42 8.34
CA ASP A 165 -20.11 0.91 8.09
C ASP A 165 -19.09 2.00 7.80
N ALA A 166 -17.86 1.88 8.32
CA ALA A 166 -16.82 2.87 8.06
C ALA A 166 -16.40 2.90 6.57
N LEU A 167 -16.73 1.85 5.79
CA LEU A 167 -16.59 1.85 4.33
C LEU A 167 -17.38 2.97 3.66
N ARG A 168 -18.46 3.46 4.29
CA ARG A 168 -19.31 4.53 3.76
C ARG A 168 -18.90 5.93 4.21
N CYS A 169 -17.86 6.07 5.04
CA CYS A 169 -17.42 7.38 5.52
C CYS A 169 -16.52 8.08 4.49
N MET A 170 -16.65 9.40 4.35
CA MET A 170 -15.73 10.31 3.62
C MET A 170 -14.74 10.99 4.60
N ALA A 171 -13.72 10.25 5.02
CA ALA A 171 -12.58 10.69 5.82
C ALA A 171 -11.34 9.80 5.59
N PRO A 172 -10.10 10.31 5.64
CA PRO A 172 -8.90 9.48 5.50
C PRO A 172 -8.83 8.44 6.62
N MET A 173 -9.13 7.18 6.29
CA MET A 173 -9.17 6.06 7.25
C MET A 173 -8.19 5.00 6.80
N LEU A 174 -6.91 5.31 6.99
CA LEU A 174 -5.77 4.49 6.58
C LEU A 174 -5.00 4.02 7.81
N ALA A 175 -4.41 2.83 7.71
CA ALA A 175 -3.46 2.32 8.69
C ALA A 175 -2.11 2.15 8.02
N ALA A 176 -1.12 2.94 8.45
CA ALA A 176 0.27 2.74 8.06
C ALA A 176 0.91 1.73 9.02
N LEU A 177 1.47 0.65 8.47
CA LEU A 177 2.17 -0.39 9.23
C LEU A 177 3.63 -0.45 8.79
N PRO A 178 4.58 -0.71 9.70
CA PRO A 178 6.02 -0.82 9.40
C PRO A 178 6.41 -2.16 8.77
#